data_AF-A0AA42P1W8-F1
#
_entry.id   AF-A0AA42P1W8-F1
#
_cell.length_a   1.000
_cell.length_b   1.000
_cell.length_c   1.000
_cell.angle_alpha   90.00
_cell.angle_beta   90.00
_cell.angle_gamma   90.00
#
_symmetry.space_group_name_H-M   'P 1'
#
loop_
_entity.id
_entity.type
_entity.pdbx_description
1 polymer ?
#
loop_
_entity_poly.entity_id
_entity_poly.type
_entity_poly.pdbx_seq_one_letter_code
_entity_poly.pdbx_strand_id
1 'polypeptide(L)' 'MGEREINEAFRFQMKDGTIKGLGVDSDGNLYWDKKPIELKQRLTFSWWVNAAAILAAIATAVQAVVAVLAYVQSLKL' A
#
# COMPACT_ATOMS: atom_id res chain seq x y z
N MET A 1 3.11 22.98 -20.45
CA MET A 1 3.76 22.22 -19.36
C MET A 1 3.62 23.07 -18.12
N GLY A 2 2.66 22.75 -17.24
CA GLY A 2 2.47 23.50 -16.00
C GLY A 2 3.63 23.21 -15.05
N GLU A 3 4.28 24.25 -14.54
CA GLU A 3 5.21 24.12 -13.42
C GLU A 3 4.44 23.55 -12.23
N ARG A 4 4.82 22.36 -11.75
CA ARG A 4 4.21 21.77 -10.56
C ARG A 4 4.73 22.53 -9.35
N GLU A 5 3.82 23.13 -8.59
CA GLU A 5 4.15 23.83 -7.35
C GLU A 5 4.51 22.80 -6.27
N ILE A 6 5.79 22.73 -5.90
CA ILE A 6 6.29 21.86 -4.84
C ILE A 6 6.24 22.64 -3.54
N ASN A 7 5.34 22.21 -2.64
CA ASN A 7 5.25 22.79 -1.29
C ASN A 7 6.27 22.09 -0.38
N GLU A 8 7.31 22.80 0.03
CA GLU A 8 8.32 22.28 0.95
C GLU A 8 7.76 22.20 2.38
N ALA A 9 7.62 20.99 2.90
CA ALA A 9 7.12 20.73 4.25
C ALA A 9 8.24 20.81 5.30
N PHE A 10 9.46 20.42 4.95
CA PHE A 10 10.60 20.42 5.86
C PHE A 10 11.88 20.91 5.17
N ARG A 11 12.68 21.73 5.85
CA ARG A 11 14.01 22.14 5.42
C ARG A 11 15.05 21.74 6.45
N PHE A 12 16.12 21.11 5.99
CA PHE A 12 17.24 20.67 6.80
C PHE A 12 18.49 21.44 6.39
N GLN A 13 19.18 22.05 7.35
CA GLN A 13 20.51 22.62 7.13
C GLN A 13 21.55 21.57 7.52
N MET A 14 22.37 21.16 6.56
CA MET A 14 23.41 20.16 6.72
C MET A 14 24.68 20.81 7.30
N LYS A 15 25.56 20.01 7.90
CA LYS A 15 26.83 20.48 8.51
C LYS A 15 27.79 21.13 7.50
N ASP A 16 27.62 20.83 6.20
CA ASP A 16 28.38 21.42 5.09
C ASP A 16 27.77 22.75 4.59
N GLY A 17 26.73 23.27 5.24
CA GLY A 17 26.02 24.49 4.86
C GLY A 17 24.93 24.27 3.80
N THR A 18 24.76 23.06 3.27
CA THR A 18 23.75 22.75 2.26
C THR A 18 22.35 22.72 2.88
N ILE A 19 21.38 23.36 2.23
CA ILE A 19 19.97 23.25 2.60
C ILE A 19 19.32 22.16 1.76
N LYS A 20 18.74 21.14 2.40
CA LYS A 20 17.97 20.10 1.73
C LYS A 20 16.51 20.20 2.15
N GLY A 21 15.60 20.24 1.17
CA GLY A 21 14.16 20.34 1.39
C GLY A 21 13.44 19.03 1.11
N LEU A 22 12.49 18.65 1.97
CA LEU A 22 11.47 17.65 1.69
C LEU A 22 10.17 18.38 1.35
N GLY A 23 9.60 18.10 0.19
CA GLY A 23 8.35 18.70 -0.28
C GLY A 23 7.37 17.69 -0.83
N VAL A 24 6.12 18.10 -0.96
CA VAL A 24 5.03 17.31 -1.54
C VAL A 24 4.37 18.14 -2.63
N ASP A 25 4.07 17.55 -3.78
CA ASP A 25 3.27 18.22 -4.82
C ASP A 25 1.76 18.06 -4.56
N SER A 26 0.94 18.73 -5.37
CA SER A 26 -0.53 18.63 -5.29
C SER A 26 -1.08 17.22 -5.51
N ASP A 27 -0.29 16.33 -6.13
CA ASP A 27 -0.65 14.94 -6.43
C ASP A 27 -0.19 13.97 -5.30
N GLY A 28 0.41 14.48 -4.22
CA GLY A 28 0.90 13.67 -3.10
C GLY A 28 2.25 12.98 -3.36
N ASN A 29 2.96 13.33 -4.43
CA ASN A 29 4.29 12.82 -4.71
C ASN A 29 5.32 13.52 -3.81
N LEU A 30 6.25 12.73 -3.27
CA LEU A 30 7.28 13.21 -2.37
C LEU A 30 8.51 13.66 -3.17
N TYR A 31 9.07 14.81 -2.81
CA TYR A 31 10.25 15.41 -3.45
C TYR A 31 11.34 15.66 -2.42
N TRP A 32 12.57 15.31 -2.77
CA TRP A 32 13.78 15.67 -2.04
C TRP A 32 14.60 16.62 -2.88
N ASP A 33 14.85 17.83 -2.40
CA ASP A 33 15.62 18.84 -3.11
C ASP A 33 15.08 19.08 -4.54
N LYS A 34 13.75 19.25 -4.63
CA LYS A 34 12.99 19.37 -5.89
C LYS A 34 13.12 18.18 -6.86
N LYS A 35 13.77 17.10 -6.47
CA LYS A 35 13.85 15.85 -7.23
C LYS A 35 12.79 14.87 -6.71
N PRO A 36 12.03 14.21 -7.59
CA PRO A 36 11.03 13.25 -7.16
C PRO A 36 11.71 12.09 -6.43
N ILE A 37 11.21 11.77 -5.24
CA ILE A 37 11.55 10.54 -4.54
C ILE A 37 10.61 9.48 -5.09
N GLU A 38 11.09 8.70 -6.06
CA GLU A 38 10.37 7.50 -6.46
C GLU A 38 10.39 6.50 -5.31
N LEU A 39 9.32 6.47 -4.51
CA LEU A 39 9.05 5.37 -3.59
C LEU A 39 8.68 4.13 -4.42
N LYS A 40 9.67 3.54 -5.10
CA LYS A 40 9.55 2.24 -5.79
C LYS A 40 9.49 1.10 -4.77
N GLN A 41 8.67 1.23 -3.74
CA GLN A 41 8.32 0.10 -2.91
C GLN A 41 7.13 -0.60 -3.57
N ARG A 42 7.39 -1.28 -4.69
CA ARG A 42 6.48 -2.35 -5.10
C ARG A 42 6.47 -3.33 -3.94
N LEU A 43 5.32 -3.46 -3.29
CA LEU A 43 5.02 -4.59 -2.42
C LEU A 43 5.03 -5.83 -3.30
N THR A 44 6.22 -6.33 -3.62
CA THR A 44 6.38 -7.63 -4.24
C THR A 44 6.04 -8.63 -3.16
N PHE A 45 4.78 -9.08 -3.15
CA PHE A 45 4.40 -10.20 -2.31
C PHE A 45 5.31 -11.36 -2.64
N SER A 46 5.96 -11.90 -1.62
CA SER A 46 6.67 -13.17 -1.75
C SER A 46 5.69 -14.19 -2.31
N TRP A 47 6.14 -15.03 -3.24
CA TRP A 47 5.31 -16.03 -3.91
C TRP A 47 4.52 -16.90 -2.90
N TRP A 48 5.11 -17.15 -1.73
CA TRP A 48 4.47 -17.82 -0.59
C TRP A 48 3.24 -17.10 -0.03
N VAL A 49 3.25 -15.76 0.01
CA VAL A 49 2.10 -14.97 0.49
C VAL A 49 0.95 -15.08 -0.51
N ASN A 50 1.26 -15.09 -1.81
CA ASN A 50 0.25 -15.29 -2.83
C ASN A 50 -0.37 -16.70 -2.74
N ALA A 51 0.47 -17.74 -2.55
CA ALA A 51 0.00 -19.10 -2.33
C ALA A 51 -0.89 -19.22 -1.08
N ALA A 52 -0.48 -18.60 0.04
CA ALA A 52 -1.25 -18.58 1.28
C ALA A 52 -2.60 -17.86 1.10
N ALA A 53 -2.63 -16.74 0.38
CA ALA A 53 -3.86 -16.00 0.10
C ALA A 53 -4.86 -16.85 -0.71
N ILE A 54 -4.38 -17.58 -1.71
CA ILE A 54 -5.22 -18.47 -2.53
C ILE A 54 -5.78 -19.62 -1.66
N LEU A 55 -4.93 -20.26 -0.85
CA LEU A 55 -5.36 -21.33 0.04
C LEU A 55 -6.40 -20.86 1.06
N ALA A 56 -6.20 -19.66 1.64
CA ALA A 56 -7.15 -19.06 2.57
C ALA A 56 -8.51 -18.80 1.90
N ALA A 57 -8.51 -18.23 0.68
CA ALA A 57 -9.74 -17.97 -0.07
C ALA A 57 -10.53 -19.27 -0.34
N ILE A 58 -9.84 -20.35 -0.72
CA ILE A 58 -10.46 -21.67 -0.94
C ILE A 58 -11.03 -22.22 0.37
N ALA A 59 -10.26 -22.16 1.47
CA ALA A 59 -10.72 -22.63 2.77
C ALA A 59 -11.99 -21.90 3.23
N THR A 60 -12.03 -20.57 3.09
CA THR A 60 -13.22 -19.78 3.42
C THR A 60 -14.42 -20.15 2.56
N ALA A 61 -14.24 -20.40 1.26
CA ALA A 61 -15.32 -20.84 0.38
C ALA A 61 -15.90 -22.19 0.82
N VAL A 62 -15.05 -23.15 1.17
CA VAL A 62 -15.47 -24.47 1.67
C VAL A 62 -16.24 -24.33 2.99
N GLN A 63 -15.71 -23.53 3.93
CA GLN A 63 -16.39 -23.27 5.20
C GLN A 63 -17.77 -22.63 5.00
N ALA A 64 -17.91 -21.70 4.05
CA ALA A 64 -19.19 -21.07 3.74
C ALA A 64 -20.22 -22.10 3.23
N VAL A 65 -19.82 -23.01 2.33
CA VAL A 65 -20.70 -24.07 1.82
C VAL A 65 -21.15 -25.00 2.95
N VAL A 66 -20.23 -25.45 3.80
CA VAL A 66 -20.54 -26.33 4.93
C VAL A 66 -21.48 -25.62 5.92
N ALA A 67 -21.24 -24.35 6.22
CA ALA A 67 -22.09 -23.56 7.11
C ALA A 67 -23.52 -23.45 6.57
N VAL A 68 -23.69 -23.21 5.27
CA VAL A 68 -25.02 -23.16 4.64
C VAL A 68 -25.71 -24.53 4.70
N LEU A 69 -25.00 -25.61 4.38
CA LEU A 69 -25.55 -26.97 4.46
C LEU A 69 -25.97 -27.34 5.88
N ALA A 70 -25.13 -27.04 6.87
CA ALA A 70 -25.43 -27.26 8.29
C ALA A 70 -26.66 -26.44 8.73
N TYR A 71 -26.75 -25.19 8.30
CA TYR A 71 -27.91 -24.34 8.58
C TYR A 71 -29.20 -24.92 7.99
N VAL A 72 -29.19 -25.30 6.72
CA VAL A 72 -30.36 -25.92 6.05
C VAL A 72 -30.76 -27.24 6.70
N GLN A 73 -29.79 -28.06 7.12
CA GLN A 73 -30.07 -29.31 7.84
C GLN A 73 -30.69 -29.05 9.20
N SER A 74 -30.21 -28.03 9.93
CA SER A 74 -30.77 -27.65 11.23
C SER A 74 -32.20 -27.13 11.16
N LEU A 75 -32.61 -26.55 10.02
CA LEU A 75 -33.96 -26.02 9.81
C LEU A 75 -35.00 -27.09 9.45
N LYS A 76 -34.55 -28.29 9.07
CA LYS A 76 -35.41 -29.43 8.66
C LYS A 76 -35.68 -30.42 9.80
N LEU A 77 -35.08 -30.22 10.97
CA LEU A 77 -35.32 -30.95 12.22
C LEU A 77 -36.24 -30.11 13.13
#